data_AF-A0A3N8AH42-F1
#
_entry.id   AF-A0A3N8AH42-F1
#
_cell.length_a   1.000
_cell.length_b   1.000
_cell.length_c   1.000
_cell.angle_alpha   90.00
_cell.angle_beta   90.00
_cell.angle_gamma   90.00
#
_symmetry.space_group_name_H-M   'P 1'
#
loop_
_entity.id
_entity.type
_entity.pdbx_description
1 polymer ?
#
loop_
_entity_poly.entity_id
_entity_poly.type
_entity_poly.pdbx_seq_one_letter_code
_entity_poly.pdbx_strand_id
1 'polypeptide(L)'
;MSHSTKTASELSADAKKMYAESAARSLEALVSRLKADKEFVSALEKSPRQALDSADIRLEKEAIELLIATDPGRFDRACDSLFEILDPNLLSKLVDPSCGISIKPDKNSYGLKFVPRSA
;
A
#
# COMPACT_ATOMS: atom_id res chain seq x y z
N MET A 1 -10.15 -27.84 15.73
CA MET A 1 -9.82 -27.22 14.43
C MET A 1 -8.61 -26.33 14.65
N SER A 2 -7.43 -26.84 14.30
CA SER A 2 -6.16 -26.16 14.51
C SER A 2 -6.03 -25.02 13.49
N HIS A 3 -6.20 -23.78 13.93
CA HIS A 3 -5.79 -22.62 13.16
C HIS A 3 -4.26 -22.50 13.28
N SER A 4 -3.52 -23.35 12.56
CA SER A 4 -2.09 -23.15 12.33
C SER A 4 -1.93 -22.03 11.31
N THR A 5 -1.95 -20.79 11.80
CA THR A 5 -1.26 -19.70 11.12
C THR A 5 0.22 -20.04 11.15
N LYS A 6 0.70 -20.70 10.09
CA LYS A 6 2.12 -21.00 9.90
C LYS A 6 2.86 -19.67 9.94
N THR A 7 3.46 -19.39 11.10
CA THR A 7 4.22 -18.17 11.33
C THR A 7 5.36 -18.12 10.33
N ALA A 8 5.74 -16.92 9.86
CA ALA A 8 6.85 -16.73 8.91
C ALA A 8 8.14 -17.46 9.34
N SER A 9 8.29 -17.75 10.64
CA SER A 9 9.31 -18.60 11.26
C SER A 9 9.39 -20.04 10.71
N GLU A 10 8.30 -20.64 10.25
CA GLU A 10 8.22 -22.06 9.85
C GLU A 10 8.33 -22.29 8.33
N LEU A 11 8.50 -21.23 7.52
CA LEU A 11 8.76 -21.37 6.09
C LEU A 11 10.22 -21.80 5.83
N SER A 12 10.41 -22.71 4.87
CA SER A 12 11.75 -23.06 4.39
C SER A 12 12.44 -21.83 3.81
N ALA A 13 13.78 -21.82 3.82
CA ALA A 13 14.56 -20.72 3.27
C ALA A 13 14.18 -20.42 1.81
N ASP A 14 13.92 -21.46 1.01
CA ASP A 14 13.47 -21.33 -0.37
C ASP A 14 12.09 -20.68 -0.49
N ALA A 15 11.14 -21.06 0.37
CA ALA A 15 9.82 -20.44 0.38
C ALA A 15 9.91 -18.96 0.76
N LYS A 16 10.71 -18.61 1.79
CA LYS A 16 10.94 -17.22 2.20
C LYS A 16 11.50 -16.37 1.04
N LYS A 17 12.46 -16.92 0.30
CA LYS A 17 13.01 -16.27 -0.90
C LYS A 17 11.95 -16.06 -1.98
N MET A 18 11.10 -17.05 -2.26
CA MET A 18 10.02 -16.91 -3.23
C MET A 18 9.01 -15.80 -2.84
N TYR A 19 8.64 -15.72 -1.55
CA TYR A 19 7.77 -14.64 -1.06
C TYR A 19 8.46 -13.27 -1.16
N ALA A 20 9.73 -13.16 -0.78
CA ALA A 20 10.51 -11.94 -0.94
C ALA A 20 10.63 -11.51 -2.41
N GLU A 21 10.88 -12.44 -3.34
CA GLU A 21 10.92 -12.16 -4.77
C GLU A 21 9.57 -11.70 -5.32
N SER A 22 8.47 -12.31 -4.86
CA SER A 22 7.12 -11.89 -5.24
C SER A 22 6.83 -10.45 -4.79
N ALA A 23 7.21 -10.11 -3.56
CA ALA A 23 7.09 -8.74 -3.04
C ALA A 23 7.95 -7.75 -3.84
N ALA A 24 9.20 -8.11 -4.14
CA ALA A 24 10.09 -7.26 -4.92
C ALA A 24 9.54 -7.00 -6.32
N ARG A 25 9.07 -8.05 -7.01
CA ARG A 25 8.43 -7.91 -8.34
C ARG A 25 7.18 -7.05 -8.30
N SER A 26 6.38 -7.18 -7.25
CA SER A 26 5.16 -6.38 -7.09
C SER A 26 5.49 -4.89 -6.89
N LEU A 27 6.52 -4.58 -6.10
CA LEU A 27 7.01 -3.21 -5.94
C LEU A 27 7.59 -2.65 -7.25
N GLU A 28 8.40 -3.44 -7.96
CA GLU A 28 8.97 -3.04 -9.26
C GLU A 28 7.86 -2.82 -10.31
N ALA A 29 6.82 -3.67 -10.32
CA ALA A 29 5.67 -3.50 -11.19
C ALA A 29 4.88 -2.23 -10.85
N LEU A 30 4.71 -1.92 -9.56
CA LEU A 30 4.09 -0.68 -9.11
C LEU A 30 4.89 0.54 -9.61
N VAL A 31 6.19 0.56 -9.37
CA VAL A 31 7.11 1.62 -9.83
C VAL A 31 7.02 1.79 -11.35
N SER A 32 7.07 0.69 -12.10
CA SER A 32 6.99 0.72 -13.57
C SER A 32 5.68 1.32 -14.06
N ARG A 33 4.54 0.91 -13.48
CA ARG A 33 3.23 1.47 -13.83
C ARG A 33 3.10 2.94 -13.44
N LEU A 34 3.59 3.34 -12.27
CA LEU A 34 3.60 4.74 -11.87
C LEU A 34 4.40 5.63 -12.85
N LYS A 35 5.49 5.11 -13.43
CA LYS A 35 6.29 5.83 -14.43
C LYS A 35 5.63 5.91 -15.81
N ALA A 36 4.98 4.82 -16.24
CA ALA A 36 4.52 4.67 -17.62
C ALA A 36 3.02 4.94 -17.83
N ASP A 37 2.19 4.70 -16.82
CA ASP A 37 0.73 4.67 -16.94
C ASP A 37 0.08 5.80 -16.11
N LYS A 38 -0.21 6.91 -16.79
CA LYS A 38 -0.89 8.07 -16.18
C LYS A 38 -2.33 7.78 -15.77
N GLU A 39 -3.01 6.85 -16.44
CA GLU A 39 -4.37 6.45 -16.06
C GLU A 39 -4.34 5.65 -14.77
N PHE A 40 -3.35 4.77 -14.61
CA PHE A 40 -3.11 4.07 -13.36
C PHE A 40 -2.82 5.03 -12.21
N VAL A 41 -1.96 6.04 -12.40
CA VAL A 41 -1.71 7.09 -11.38
C VAL A 41 -3.02 7.79 -11.00
N SER A 42 -3.83 8.18 -11.98
CA SER A 42 -5.12 8.84 -11.75
C SER A 42 -6.13 7.94 -11.04
N ALA A 43 -6.12 6.64 -11.31
CA ALA A 43 -6.95 5.65 -10.63
C ALA A 43 -6.47 5.42 -9.20
N LEU A 44 -5.15 5.37 -8.99
CA LEU A 44 -4.52 5.23 -7.69
C LEU A 44 -4.85 6.42 -6.78
N GLU A 45 -4.89 7.65 -7.32
CA GLU A 45 -5.32 8.85 -6.60
C GLU A 45 -6.78 8.80 -6.13
N LYS A 46 -7.66 8.13 -6.87
CA LYS A 46 -9.10 8.09 -6.60
C LYS A 46 -9.46 6.93 -5.68
N SER A 47 -8.94 5.75 -5.98
CA SER A 47 -9.26 4.49 -5.33
C SER A 47 -8.01 3.60 -5.25
N PRO A 48 -7.10 3.84 -4.28
CA PRO A 48 -5.81 3.16 -4.23
C PRO A 48 -5.92 1.64 -4.24
N ARG A 49 -6.80 1.07 -3.40
CA ARG A 49 -7.00 -0.39 -3.33
C ARG A 49 -7.53 -0.97 -4.63
N GLN A 50 -8.49 -0.30 -5.27
CA GLN A 50 -9.08 -0.78 -6.51
C GLN A 50 -8.09 -0.71 -7.68
N ALA A 51 -7.28 0.35 -7.74
CA ALA A 51 -6.25 0.50 -8.76
C ALA A 51 -5.17 -0.58 -8.61
N LEU A 52 -4.71 -0.84 -7.38
CA LEU A 52 -3.75 -1.92 -7.10
C LEU A 52 -4.31 -3.30 -7.44
N ASP A 53 -5.57 -3.57 -7.08
CA ASP A 53 -6.25 -4.84 -7.40
C ASP A 53 -6.43 -5.03 -8.91
N SER A 54 -6.84 -3.97 -9.63
CA SER A 54 -6.96 -3.98 -11.10
C SER A 54 -5.61 -4.16 -11.79
N ALA A 55 -4.52 -3.78 -11.12
CA ALA A 55 -3.15 -3.96 -11.60
C ALA A 55 -2.54 -5.30 -11.20
N ASP A 56 -3.27 -6.14 -10.46
CA ASP A 56 -2.80 -7.37 -9.83
C ASP A 56 -1.54 -7.15 -8.95
N ILE A 57 -1.43 -5.97 -8.35
CA ILE A 57 -0.32 -5.60 -7.46
C ILE A 57 -0.74 -5.91 -6.03
N ARG A 58 -0.13 -6.94 -5.44
CA ARG A 58 -0.36 -7.34 -4.04
C ARG A 58 0.89 -7.13 -3.21
N LEU A 59 0.77 -6.24 -2.23
CA LEU A 59 1.83 -5.97 -1.25
C LEU A 59 1.40 -6.58 0.08
N GLU A 60 1.65 -7.88 0.24
CA GLU A 60 1.38 -8.57 1.49
C GLU A 60 2.46 -8.25 2.52
N LYS A 61 2.03 -7.93 3.74
CA LYS A 61 2.92 -7.47 4.81
C LYS A 61 4.04 -8.48 5.07
N GLU A 62 3.69 -9.75 5.19
CA GLU A 62 4.62 -10.85 5.48
C GLU A 62 5.67 -10.99 4.37
N ALA A 63 5.27 -10.81 3.11
CA ALA A 63 6.19 -10.89 1.97
C ALA A 63 7.16 -9.70 1.94
N ILE A 64 6.69 -8.50 2.32
CA ILE A 64 7.53 -7.30 2.44
C ILE A 64 8.50 -7.43 3.63
N GLU A 65 8.04 -7.93 4.77
CA GLU A 65 8.91 -8.19 5.92
C GLU A 65 10.00 -9.21 5.56
N LEU A 66 9.66 -10.26 4.81
CA LEU A 66 10.63 -11.22 4.27
C LEU A 66 11.59 -10.60 3.26
N LEU A 67 11.12 -9.68 2.41
CA LEU A 67 11.98 -8.94 1.49
C LEU A 67 12.98 -8.08 2.25
N ILE A 68 12.55 -7.31 3.24
CA ILE A 68 13.42 -6.49 4.08
C ILE A 68 14.46 -7.36 4.80
N ALA A 69 14.05 -8.54 5.29
CA ALA A 69 14.95 -9.46 5.97
C ALA A 69 15.95 -10.17 5.03
N THR A 70 15.58 -10.40 3.77
CA THR A 70 16.39 -11.19 2.82
C THR A 70 17.25 -10.31 1.91
N ASP A 71 16.71 -9.19 1.46
CA ASP A 71 17.34 -8.25 0.53
C ASP A 71 16.85 -6.81 0.82
N PRO A 72 17.34 -6.20 1.91
CA PRO A 72 16.95 -4.84 2.28
C PRO A 72 17.36 -3.82 1.23
N GLY A 73 18.48 -4.03 0.53
CA GLY A 73 18.95 -3.11 -0.51
C GLY A 73 18.00 -3.04 -1.71
N ARG A 74 17.35 -4.16 -2.07
CA ARG A 74 16.33 -4.16 -3.12
C ARG A 74 15.04 -3.49 -2.67
N PHE A 75 14.65 -3.66 -1.41
CA PHE A 75 13.53 -2.92 -0.82
C PHE A 75 13.79 -1.40 -0.85
N ASP A 76 14.95 -0.97 -0.35
CA ASP A 76 15.31 0.45 -0.28
C ASP A 76 15.30 1.09 -1.68
N ARG A 77 15.88 0.44 -2.70
CA ARG A 77 15.85 0.96 -4.08
C ARG A 77 14.44 1.08 -4.66
N ALA A 78 13.57 0.13 -4.34
CA ALA A 78 12.18 0.19 -4.77
C ALA A 78 11.46 1.35 -4.07
N CYS A 79 11.71 1.55 -2.78
CA CYS A 79 11.19 2.68 -2.02
C CYS A 79 11.73 4.03 -2.55
N ASP A 80 13.03 4.15 -2.81
CA ASP A 80 13.63 5.34 -3.41
C ASP A 80 12.95 5.66 -4.75
N SER A 81 12.78 4.65 -5.59
CA SER A 81 12.08 4.81 -6.88
C SER A 81 10.64 5.24 -6.69
N LEU A 82 9.93 4.73 -5.67
CA LEU A 82 8.58 5.20 -5.34
C LEU A 82 8.60 6.65 -4.90
N PHE A 83 9.50 7.05 -4.01
CA PHE A 83 9.61 8.44 -3.55
C PHE A 83 9.96 9.42 -4.67
N GLU A 84 10.75 9.01 -5.66
CA GLU A 84 11.06 9.84 -6.83
C GLU A 84 9.84 10.08 -7.73
N ILE A 85 8.89 9.13 -7.79
CA ILE A 85 7.71 9.22 -8.67
C ILE A 85 6.49 9.79 -7.95
N LEU A 86 6.34 9.47 -6.66
CA LEU A 86 5.17 9.86 -5.88
C LEU A 86 5.24 11.35 -5.58
N ASP A 87 4.34 12.10 -6.22
CA ASP A 87 4.15 13.51 -5.92
C ASP A 87 3.65 13.66 -4.45
N PRO A 88 4.09 14.67 -3.69
CA PRO A 88 3.63 14.90 -2.32
C PRO A 88 2.10 15.00 -2.20
N ASN A 89 1.40 15.43 -3.26
CA ASN A 89 -0.06 15.43 -3.31
C ASN A 89 -0.65 14.01 -3.31
N LEU A 90 -0.01 13.04 -3.98
CA LEU A 90 -0.44 11.65 -4.00
C LEU A 90 -0.17 10.95 -2.66
N LEU A 91 0.97 11.24 -2.02
CA LEU A 91 1.27 10.74 -0.68
C LEU A 91 0.23 11.17 0.35
N SER A 92 -0.22 12.43 0.29
CA SER A 92 -1.25 12.93 1.21
C SER A 92 -2.58 12.17 1.08
N LYS A 93 -2.95 11.70 -0.12
CA LYS A 93 -4.15 10.90 -0.38
C LYS A 93 -4.00 9.42 0.00
N LEU A 94 -2.77 8.89 -0.04
CA LEU A 94 -2.47 7.51 0.37
C LEU A 94 -2.41 7.35 1.89
N VAL A 95 -2.05 8.42 2.61
CA VAL A 95 -1.94 8.46 4.07
C VAL A 95 -3.25 8.92 4.72
N ASP A 96 -4.20 9.46 3.95
CA ASP A 96 -5.52 9.80 4.47
C ASP A 96 -6.21 8.52 4.98
N PRO A 97 -6.49 8.42 6.29
CA PRO A 97 -7.13 7.24 6.83
C PRO A 97 -8.46 7.07 6.12
N SER A 98 -8.77 5.83 5.71
CA SER A 98 -10.07 5.45 5.14
C SER A 98 -11.23 5.55 6.17
N CYS A 99 -11.30 6.66 6.90
CA CYS A 99 -12.43 7.11 7.68
C CYS A 99 -13.00 8.31 6.94
N GLY A 100 -14.11 8.09 6.23
CA GLY A 100 -14.86 9.12 5.53
C GLY A 100 -15.44 10.18 6.47
N ILE A 101 -14.57 11.00 7.06
CA ILE A 101 -14.95 12.24 7.70
C ILE A 101 -14.84 13.29 6.60
N SER A 102 -15.93 13.49 5.86
CA SER A 102 -16.15 14.74 5.14
C SER A 102 -16.20 15.86 6.18
N ILE A 103 -15.04 16.44 6.52
CA ILE A 103 -14.98 17.70 7.24
C ILE A 103 -15.37 18.77 6.23
N LYS A 104 -16.68 19.02 6.09
CA LYS A 104 -17.13 20.28 5.49
C LYS A 104 -16.82 21.39 6.50
N PRO A 105 -16.10 22.45 6.13
CA PRO A 105 -15.93 23.61 7.00
C PRO A 105 -17.28 24.32 7.09
N ASP A 106 -18.05 24.05 8.14
CA ASP A 106 -19.16 24.91 8.53
C ASP A 106 -18.59 26.19 9.15
N LYS A 107 -18.87 27.34 8.54
CA LYS A 107 -18.28 28.63 8.91
C LYS A 107 -18.82 29.19 10.23
N ASN A 108 -19.61 28.46 11.02
CA ASN A 108 -20.35 29.09 12.10
C ASN A 108 -20.48 28.31 13.42
N SER A 109 -19.62 27.34 13.73
CA SER A 109 -19.68 26.70 15.06
C SER A 109 -18.34 26.09 15.48
N TYR A 110 -17.68 26.73 16.47
CA TYR A 110 -16.61 26.12 17.29
C TYR A 110 -17.19 25.03 18.21
N GLY A 111 -17.78 24.00 17.62
CA GLY A 111 -18.45 22.93 18.33
C GLY A 111 -18.44 21.68 17.47
N LEU A 112 -17.45 20.82 17.68
CA LEU A 112 -17.33 19.51 17.07
C LEU A 112 -18.49 18.64 17.56
N LYS A 113 -19.55 18.52 16.76
CA LYS A 113 -20.63 17.57 17.02
C LYS A 113 -20.46 16.34 16.14
N PHE A 114 -20.20 15.23 16.81
CA PHE A 114 -20.17 13.89 16.24
C PHE A 114 -21.60 13.46 15.88
N VAL A 115 -21.86 13.16 14.61
CA VAL A 115 -23.13 12.57 14.17
C VAL A 115 -22.86 11.15 13.69
N PRO A 116 -23.27 10.11 14.44
CA PRO A 116 -23.18 8.75 13.95
C PRO A 116 -24.21 8.53 12.83
N ARG A 117 -23.78 7.92 11.73
CA ARG A 117 -24.65 7.53 10.61
C ARG A 117 -25.41 6.27 11.03
N SER A 118 -26.71 6.40 11.30
CA SER A 118 -27.61 5.25 11.44
C SER A 118 -27.64 4.44 10.13
N ALA A 119 -27.67 3.12 10.30
CA ALA A 119 -27.77 2.12 9.24
C ALA A 119 -28.98 2.33 8.31
#